data_AF-A0A3D1YS24-F1
#
_entry.id   AF-A0A3D1YS24-F1
#
_cell.length_a   1.000
_cell.length_b   1.000
_cell.length_c   1.000
_cell.angle_alpha   90.00
_cell.angle_beta   90.00
_cell.angle_gamma   90.00
#
_symmetry.space_group_name_H-M   'P 1'
#
loop_
_entity.id
_entity.type
_entity.pdbx_description
1 polymer ?
#
loop_
_entity_poly.entity_id
_entity_poly.type
_entity_poly.pdbx_seq_one_letter_code
_entity_poly.pdbx_strand_id
1 'polypeptide(L)'
;MSIADQKLREIREQVQSHLASVPKRRDAERTAELEARIRAQLEAHNAVIVAHYYTAPEIQALAEATGGCVSDSLEMARFGRDHPADTLIVAGVRFMGETAKILTPNKRVLMPTLEATCSLDEGCPIDEFSAFCDAHPDRDVVVYANTSAAVKARADWVVTSSIALDVAEHLAENDKKVLWAPDRHLGDYVRRESGADILVWDGACIVHEEFKAKGILDLKQVHPEAAVLAHPESPASVLEIADHIGSTTQIIKAATELPNEKFIVATDQGIFYKLQKAAP
;
A
#
# COMPACT_ATOMS: atom_id res chain seq x y z
N MET A 1 -33.22 31.80 10.56
CA MET A 1 -31.98 31.04 10.30
C MET A 1 -32.11 30.41 8.93
N SER A 2 -31.09 30.52 8.09
CA SER A 2 -31.12 29.94 6.75
C SER A 2 -31.10 28.41 6.85
N ILE A 3 -31.70 27.73 5.86
CA ILE A 3 -31.55 26.27 5.68
C ILE A 3 -30.06 25.89 5.64
N ALA A 4 -29.21 26.78 5.12
CA ALA A 4 -27.75 26.62 5.14
C ALA A 4 -27.16 26.62 6.56
N ASP A 5 -27.67 27.46 7.47
CA ASP A 5 -27.19 27.55 8.86
C ASP A 5 -27.54 26.30 9.67
N GLN A 6 -28.74 25.75 9.41
CA GLN A 6 -29.21 24.53 10.06
C GLN A 6 -28.40 23.32 9.59
N LYS A 7 -28.16 23.20 8.29
CA LYS A 7 -27.32 22.14 7.72
C LYS A 7 -25.87 22.22 8.20
N LEU A 8 -25.32 23.43 8.38
CA LEU A 8 -23.99 23.63 8.93
C LEU A 8 -23.88 23.18 10.39
N ARG A 9 -24.93 23.39 11.20
CA ARG A 9 -24.98 22.92 12.58
C ARG A 9 -25.05 21.41 12.67
N GLU A 10 -25.90 20.78 11.86
CA GLU A 10 -26.01 19.32 11.80
C GLU A 10 -24.65 18.68 11.42
N ILE A 11 -23.96 19.24 10.42
CA ILE A 11 -22.60 18.79 10.04
C ILE A 11 -21.63 18.98 11.22
N ARG A 12 -21.66 20.11 11.92
CA ARG A 12 -20.76 20.36 13.07
C ARG A 12 -21.02 19.39 14.21
N GLU A 13 -22.28 19.09 14.52
CA GLU A 13 -22.66 18.14 15.58
C GLU A 13 -22.23 16.72 15.22
N GLN A 14 -22.42 16.30 13.96
CA GLN A 14 -21.92 15.01 13.46
C GLN A 14 -20.40 14.92 13.55
N VAL A 15 -19.67 15.95 13.13
CA VAL A 15 -18.21 16.01 13.22
C VAL A 15 -17.76 15.98 14.69
N GLN A 16 -18.40 16.74 15.58
CA GLN A 16 -18.07 16.73 17.00
C GLN A 16 -18.33 15.38 17.66
N SER A 17 -19.46 14.73 17.34
CA SER A 17 -19.78 13.40 17.82
C SER A 17 -18.76 12.37 17.33
N HIS A 18 -18.37 12.46 16.06
CA HIS A 18 -17.33 11.61 15.49
C HIS A 18 -15.97 11.84 16.17
N LEU A 19 -15.52 13.09 16.30
CA LEU A 19 -14.28 13.45 17.00
C LEU A 19 -14.29 13.02 18.48
N ALA A 20 -15.44 13.05 19.15
CA ALA A 20 -15.58 12.57 20.53
C ALA A 20 -15.56 11.03 20.63
N SER A 21 -15.92 10.33 19.56
CA SER A 21 -15.83 8.87 19.45
C SER A 21 -14.43 8.37 19.05
N VAL A 22 -13.57 9.26 18.54
CA VAL A 22 -12.15 8.93 18.27
C VAL A 22 -11.48 8.58 19.60
N PRO A 23 -10.86 7.39 19.72
CA PRO A 23 -10.16 7.00 20.93
C PRO A 23 -9.17 8.09 21.35
N LYS A 24 -9.25 8.54 22.61
CA LYS A 24 -8.30 9.51 23.16
C LYS A 24 -6.88 8.98 22.93
N ARG A 25 -5.98 9.86 22.50
CA ARG A 25 -4.54 9.59 22.40
C ARG A 25 -4.10 8.99 23.74
N ARG A 26 -3.51 7.79 23.70
CA ARG A 26 -3.01 7.12 24.91
C ARG A 26 -2.03 8.05 25.61
N ASP A 27 -2.10 8.12 26.93
CA ASP A 27 -1.08 8.84 27.68
C ASP A 27 0.29 8.15 27.53
N ALA A 28 1.36 8.90 27.82
CA ALA A 28 2.73 8.44 27.60
C ALA A 28 3.07 7.22 28.49
N GLU A 29 2.53 7.19 29.71
CA GLU A 29 2.74 6.09 30.67
C GLU A 29 2.14 4.78 30.15
N ARG A 30 0.88 4.83 29.69
CA ARG A 30 0.20 3.68 29.12
C ARG A 30 0.87 3.20 27.83
N THR A 31 1.39 4.12 27.02
CA THR A 31 2.13 3.78 25.81
C THR A 31 3.41 3.02 26.15
N ALA A 32 4.21 3.53 27.09
CA ALA A 32 5.43 2.86 27.55
C ALA A 32 5.15 1.49 28.18
N GLU A 33 4.07 1.36 28.96
CA GLU A 33 3.65 0.06 29.52
C GLU A 33 3.32 -0.96 28.42
N LEU A 34 2.57 -0.54 27.40
CA LEU A 34 2.20 -1.40 26.27
C LEU A 34 3.43 -1.82 25.46
N GLU A 35 4.33 -0.89 25.16
CA GLU A 35 5.57 -1.19 24.42
C GLU A 35 6.46 -2.18 25.18
N ALA A 36 6.62 -1.99 26.50
CA ALA A 36 7.38 -2.90 27.35
C ALA A 36 6.76 -4.31 27.36
N ARG A 37 5.43 -4.39 27.47
CA ARG A 37 4.70 -5.66 27.42
C ARG A 37 4.84 -6.35 26.06
N ILE A 38 4.72 -5.59 24.96
CA ILE A 38 4.88 -6.15 23.62
C ILE A 38 6.30 -6.68 23.42
N ARG A 39 7.33 -5.92 23.80
CA ARG A 39 8.73 -6.38 23.74
C ARG A 39 8.95 -7.69 24.48
N ALA A 40 8.45 -7.79 25.72
CA ALA A 40 8.54 -9.02 26.51
C ALA A 40 7.83 -10.21 25.83
N GLN A 41 6.68 -9.99 25.18
CA GLN A 41 5.97 -11.04 24.45
C GLN A 41 6.70 -11.44 23.15
N LEU A 42 7.33 -10.50 22.44
CA LEU A 42 8.11 -10.80 21.25
C LEU A 42 9.30 -11.71 21.60
N GLU A 43 10.02 -11.39 22.68
CA GLU A 43 11.12 -12.22 23.18
C GLU A 43 10.63 -13.61 23.62
N ALA A 44 9.56 -13.67 24.43
CA ALA A 44 9.01 -14.93 24.93
C ALA A 44 8.53 -15.90 23.83
N HIS A 45 8.17 -15.36 22.66
CA HIS A 45 7.66 -16.14 21.53
C HIS A 45 8.63 -16.22 20.34
N ASN A 46 9.89 -15.78 20.51
CA ASN A 46 10.85 -15.63 19.42
C ASN A 46 10.20 -15.01 18.17
N ALA A 47 9.59 -13.84 18.37
CA ALA A 47 8.75 -13.17 17.38
C ALA A 47 9.35 -11.83 16.92
N VAL A 48 9.11 -11.47 15.67
CA VAL A 48 9.50 -10.18 15.10
C VAL A 48 8.30 -9.50 14.45
N ILE A 49 8.24 -8.17 14.50
CA ILE A 49 7.20 -7.37 13.85
C ILE A 49 7.72 -6.87 12.49
N VAL A 50 6.96 -7.09 11.43
CA VAL A 50 7.14 -6.40 10.15
C VAL A 50 5.94 -5.51 9.93
N ALA A 51 6.17 -4.24 9.62
CA ALA A 51 5.12 -3.25 9.46
C ALA A 51 5.14 -2.64 8.06
N HIS A 52 3.96 -2.46 7.48
CA HIS A 52 3.84 -1.72 6.23
C HIS A 52 4.01 -0.22 6.47
N TYR A 53 4.50 0.51 5.46
CA TYR A 53 4.61 1.98 5.48
C TYR A 53 3.31 2.71 5.86
N TYR A 54 2.15 2.10 5.63
CA TYR A 54 0.85 2.72 5.86
C TYR A 54 0.28 2.44 7.26
N THR A 55 1.04 1.74 8.11
CA THR A 55 0.65 1.56 9.51
C THR A 55 0.81 2.85 10.31
N ALA A 56 0.15 2.95 11.46
CA ALA A 56 0.29 4.12 12.32
C ALA A 56 1.75 4.35 12.76
N PRO A 57 2.22 5.60 12.92
CA PRO A 57 3.61 5.92 13.27
C PRO A 57 4.13 5.17 14.51
N GLU A 58 3.30 4.95 15.51
CA GLU A 58 3.64 4.19 16.72
C GLU A 58 3.92 2.71 16.43
N ILE A 59 3.25 2.11 15.45
CA ILE A 59 3.49 0.72 15.03
C ILE A 59 4.78 0.63 14.22
N GLN A 60 5.02 1.60 13.34
CA GLN A 60 6.28 1.70 12.59
C GLN A 60 7.47 1.86 13.55
N ALA A 61 7.37 2.78 14.52
CA ALA A 61 8.39 2.99 15.53
C ALA A 61 8.63 1.74 16.40
N LEU A 62 7.55 1.05 16.81
CA LEU A 62 7.63 -0.19 17.59
C LEU A 62 8.34 -1.30 16.80
N ALA A 63 8.01 -1.48 15.52
CA ALA A 63 8.66 -2.47 14.66
C ALA A 63 10.18 -2.23 14.61
N GLU A 64 10.61 -0.99 14.32
CA GLU A 64 12.04 -0.63 14.29
C GLU A 64 12.70 -0.81 15.67
N ALA A 65 12.05 -0.38 16.75
CA ALA A 65 12.60 -0.45 18.11
C ALA A 65 12.70 -1.88 18.67
N THR A 66 12.02 -2.86 18.05
CA THR A 66 12.02 -4.27 18.45
C THR A 66 12.80 -5.17 17.50
N GLY A 67 13.59 -4.58 16.58
CA GLY A 67 14.44 -5.32 15.66
C GLY A 67 13.72 -5.83 14.40
N GLY A 68 12.50 -5.34 14.16
CA GLY A 68 11.73 -5.57 12.95
C GLY A 68 12.04 -4.59 11.82
N CYS A 69 11.16 -4.56 10.81
CA CYS A 69 11.31 -3.67 9.67
C CYS A 69 10.03 -2.89 9.34
N VAL A 70 10.21 -1.75 8.67
CA VAL A 70 9.15 -0.96 8.05
C VAL A 70 9.44 -0.86 6.56
N SER A 71 8.63 -1.51 5.74
CA SER A 71 8.88 -1.65 4.31
C SER A 71 7.62 -1.92 3.49
N ASP A 72 7.78 -2.12 2.17
CA ASP A 72 6.72 -2.58 1.28
C ASP A 72 6.41 -4.07 1.50
N SER A 73 5.31 -4.54 0.91
CA SER A 73 4.79 -5.90 1.14
C SER A 73 5.77 -7.02 0.80
N LEU A 74 6.55 -6.89 -0.28
CA LEU A 74 7.50 -7.92 -0.70
C LEU A 74 8.75 -7.92 0.18
N GLU A 75 9.26 -6.75 0.52
CA GLU A 75 10.43 -6.65 1.40
C GLU A 75 10.10 -7.09 2.82
N MET A 76 8.90 -6.81 3.34
CA MET A 76 8.43 -7.37 4.63
C MET A 76 8.47 -8.91 4.62
N ALA A 77 8.03 -9.53 3.52
CA ALA A 77 8.00 -10.99 3.41
C ALA A 77 9.41 -11.59 3.24
N ARG A 78 10.31 -10.92 2.49
CA ARG A 78 11.72 -11.30 2.37
C ARG A 78 12.45 -11.18 3.70
N PHE A 79 12.28 -10.07 4.41
CA PHE A 79 12.81 -9.88 5.75
C PHE A 79 12.34 -11.01 6.68
N GLY A 80 11.04 -11.30 6.69
CA GLY A 80 10.48 -12.38 7.50
C GLY A 80 11.06 -13.77 7.21
N ARG A 81 11.39 -14.05 5.94
CA ARG A 81 12.06 -15.30 5.52
C ARG A 81 13.47 -15.40 6.07
N ASP A 82 14.24 -14.33 5.97
CA ASP A 82 15.66 -14.31 6.29
C ASP A 82 15.92 -14.06 7.80
N HIS A 83 14.94 -13.51 8.52
CA HIS A 83 15.03 -13.25 9.96
C HIS A 83 14.97 -14.55 10.79
N PRO A 84 15.78 -14.70 11.85
CA PRO A 84 15.86 -15.95 12.64
C PRO A 84 14.63 -16.25 13.51
N ALA A 85 13.72 -15.30 13.69
CA ALA A 85 12.50 -15.48 14.50
C ALA A 85 11.60 -16.62 13.98
N ASP A 86 11.01 -17.40 14.88
CA ASP A 86 10.07 -18.48 14.53
C ASP A 86 8.65 -17.96 14.28
N THR A 87 8.32 -16.81 14.88
CA THR A 87 7.04 -16.13 14.71
C THR A 87 7.21 -14.78 14.01
N LEU A 88 6.37 -14.51 13.02
CA LEU A 88 6.31 -13.24 12.31
C LEU A 88 4.97 -12.57 12.58
N ILE A 89 5.00 -11.36 13.14
CA ILE A 89 3.83 -10.50 13.29
C ILE A 89 3.78 -9.54 12.11
N VAL A 90 2.80 -9.71 11.23
CA VAL A 90 2.59 -8.87 10.06
C VAL A 90 1.60 -7.76 10.42
N ALA A 91 2.11 -6.56 10.68
CA ALA A 91 1.33 -5.35 10.81
C ALA A 91 1.05 -4.77 9.42
N GLY A 92 -0.02 -5.27 8.79
CA GLY A 92 -0.46 -4.92 7.46
C GLY A 92 -1.84 -5.53 7.18
N VAL A 93 -2.15 -5.74 5.91
CA VAL A 93 -3.44 -6.31 5.46
C VAL A 93 -3.31 -7.79 5.09
N ARG A 94 -4.46 -8.49 4.97
CA ARG A 94 -4.55 -9.95 4.90
C ARG A 94 -3.63 -10.58 3.87
N PHE A 95 -3.64 -10.08 2.63
CA PHE A 95 -2.79 -10.64 1.57
C PHE A 95 -1.29 -10.53 1.88
N MET A 96 -0.86 -9.54 2.67
CA MET A 96 0.54 -9.40 3.10
C MET A 96 0.90 -10.51 4.09
N GLY A 97 0.00 -10.82 5.02
CA GLY A 97 0.14 -11.96 5.92
C GLY A 97 0.19 -13.30 5.17
N GLU A 98 -0.68 -13.46 4.17
CA GLU A 98 -0.66 -14.63 3.28
C GLU A 98 0.64 -14.73 2.49
N THR A 99 1.12 -13.63 1.92
CA THR A 99 2.39 -13.57 1.17
C THR A 99 3.58 -13.92 2.07
N ALA A 100 3.61 -13.38 3.29
CA ALA A 100 4.61 -13.72 4.28
C ALA A 100 4.56 -15.23 4.62
N LYS A 101 3.37 -15.81 4.76
CA LYS A 101 3.20 -17.25 5.03
C LYS A 101 3.63 -18.12 3.85
N ILE A 102 3.35 -17.70 2.61
CA ILE A 102 3.81 -18.39 1.39
C ILE A 102 5.34 -18.45 1.36
N LEU A 103 6.03 -17.35 1.67
CA LEU A 103 7.49 -17.29 1.67
C LEU A 103 8.14 -17.89 2.93
N THR A 104 7.36 -18.13 3.98
CA THR A 104 7.83 -18.70 5.26
C THR A 104 6.94 -19.85 5.74
N PRO A 105 6.81 -20.94 4.96
CA PRO A 105 5.85 -22.00 5.25
C PRO A 105 6.07 -22.65 6.62
N ASN A 106 7.29 -22.64 7.13
CA ASN A 106 7.67 -23.22 8.42
C ASN A 106 7.49 -22.26 9.62
N LYS A 107 7.37 -20.94 9.40
CA LYS A 107 7.21 -19.96 10.49
C LYS A 107 5.73 -19.81 10.85
N ARG A 108 5.48 -19.40 12.10
CA ARG A 108 4.13 -18.98 12.52
C ARG A 108 3.93 -17.52 12.09
N VAL A 109 2.90 -17.25 11.28
CA VAL A 109 2.55 -15.89 10.87
C VAL A 109 1.28 -15.47 11.59
N LEU A 110 1.32 -14.33 12.27
CA LEU A 110 0.18 -13.73 12.95
C LEU A 110 -0.07 -12.33 12.42
N MET A 111 -1.33 -11.96 12.36
CA MET A 111 -1.76 -10.59 12.10
C MET A 111 -2.51 -10.06 13.31
N PRO A 112 -2.37 -8.76 13.65
CA PRO A 112 -3.14 -8.15 14.74
C PRO A 112 -4.65 -8.32 14.58
N THR A 113 -5.16 -8.26 13.34
CA THR A 113 -6.54 -8.61 12.98
C THR A 113 -6.57 -9.12 11.55
N LEU A 114 -7.45 -10.09 11.27
CA LEU A 114 -7.71 -10.58 9.91
C LEU A 114 -8.75 -9.72 9.17
N GLU A 115 -9.38 -8.78 9.86
CA GLU A 115 -10.32 -7.80 9.29
C GLU A 115 -9.59 -6.66 8.56
N ALA A 116 -8.26 -6.55 8.70
CA ALA A 116 -7.45 -5.63 7.92
C ALA A 116 -7.31 -6.17 6.48
N THR A 117 -8.14 -5.68 5.58
CA THR A 117 -8.19 -6.12 4.16
C THR A 117 -7.78 -5.02 3.21
N CYS A 118 -7.74 -5.33 1.91
CA CYS A 118 -7.38 -4.40 0.85
C CYS A 118 -8.49 -4.42 -0.21
N SER A 119 -8.94 -3.25 -0.67
CA SER A 119 -10.01 -3.16 -1.67
C SER A 119 -9.65 -3.84 -2.99
N LEU A 120 -8.36 -3.89 -3.33
CA LEU A 120 -7.86 -4.59 -4.51
C LEU A 120 -7.96 -6.12 -4.38
N ASP A 121 -7.68 -6.65 -3.20
CA ASP A 121 -7.83 -8.08 -2.90
C ASP A 121 -9.32 -8.46 -2.93
N GLU A 122 -10.16 -7.70 -2.23
CA GLU A 122 -11.60 -7.96 -2.16
C GLU A 122 -12.31 -7.76 -3.50
N GLY A 123 -11.84 -6.80 -4.31
CA GLY A 123 -12.33 -6.52 -5.66
C GLY A 123 -11.87 -7.52 -6.72
N CYS A 124 -11.14 -8.58 -6.35
CA CYS A 124 -10.72 -9.66 -7.25
C CYS A 124 -11.03 -11.05 -6.66
N PRO A 125 -12.32 -11.44 -6.57
CA PRO A 125 -12.69 -12.76 -6.08
C PRO A 125 -12.17 -13.88 -6.99
N ILE A 126 -11.65 -14.96 -6.40
CA ILE A 126 -11.01 -16.05 -7.15
C ILE A 126 -11.90 -16.71 -8.20
N ASP A 127 -13.19 -16.89 -7.93
CA ASP A 127 -14.10 -17.57 -8.86
C ASP A 127 -14.32 -16.73 -10.12
N GLU A 128 -14.54 -15.43 -9.96
CA GLU A 128 -14.71 -14.47 -11.07
C GLU A 128 -13.40 -14.27 -11.83
N PHE A 129 -12.28 -14.14 -11.10
CA PHE A 129 -10.96 -14.01 -11.69
C PHE A 129 -10.55 -15.26 -12.50
N SER A 130 -10.88 -16.46 -12.00
CA SER A 130 -10.59 -17.71 -12.70
C SER A 130 -11.35 -17.81 -14.02
N ALA A 131 -12.63 -17.44 -14.01
CA ALA A 131 -13.45 -17.37 -15.23
C ALA A 131 -12.92 -16.33 -16.22
N PHE A 132 -12.44 -15.18 -15.73
CA PHE A 132 -11.81 -14.17 -16.57
C PHE A 132 -10.51 -14.65 -17.21
N CYS A 133 -9.69 -15.41 -16.49
CA CYS A 133 -8.50 -16.06 -17.05
C CYS A 133 -8.88 -17.13 -18.09
N ASP A 134 -9.87 -17.98 -17.81
CA ASP A 134 -10.32 -19.04 -18.73
C ASP A 134 -10.90 -18.50 -20.05
N ALA A 135 -11.46 -17.30 -20.02
CA ALA A 135 -11.93 -16.60 -21.22
C ALA A 135 -10.79 -16.08 -22.10
N HIS A 136 -9.56 -15.99 -21.58
CA HIS A 136 -8.39 -15.43 -22.26
C HIS A 136 -7.15 -16.33 -22.11
N PRO A 137 -7.20 -17.59 -22.57
CA PRO A 137 -6.13 -18.56 -22.36
C PRO A 137 -4.86 -18.27 -23.17
N ASP A 138 -4.89 -17.28 -24.07
CA ASP A 138 -3.74 -16.85 -24.88
C ASP A 138 -2.85 -15.79 -24.20
N ARG A 139 -3.13 -15.47 -22.93
CA ARG A 139 -2.43 -14.42 -22.16
C ARG A 139 -1.73 -15.00 -20.93
N ASP A 140 -0.51 -14.55 -20.69
CA ASP A 140 0.19 -14.82 -19.43
C ASP A 140 -0.46 -13.98 -18.31
N VAL A 141 -0.79 -14.63 -17.19
CA VAL A 141 -1.51 -14.02 -16.07
C VAL A 141 -0.52 -13.36 -15.11
N VAL A 142 -0.54 -12.03 -15.08
CA VAL A 142 0.29 -11.21 -14.19
C VAL A 142 -0.60 -10.58 -13.13
N VAL A 143 -0.39 -10.94 -11.87
CA VAL A 143 -1.14 -10.36 -10.75
C VAL A 143 -0.25 -9.52 -9.86
N TYR A 144 -0.77 -8.38 -9.44
CA TYR A 144 -0.17 -7.57 -8.41
C TYR A 144 -0.22 -8.30 -7.06
N ALA A 145 0.78 -8.07 -6.21
CA ALA A 145 0.89 -8.67 -4.89
C ALA A 145 -0.34 -8.41 -4.01
N ASN A 146 -1.10 -7.35 -4.28
CA ASN A 146 -2.32 -6.94 -3.58
C ASN A 146 -3.53 -7.80 -3.97
N THR A 147 -3.39 -9.12 -3.86
CA THR A 147 -4.38 -10.15 -4.22
C THR A 147 -4.30 -11.32 -3.25
N SER A 148 -5.38 -12.10 -3.07
CA SER A 148 -5.36 -13.27 -2.20
C SER A 148 -4.36 -14.34 -2.65
N ALA A 149 -3.98 -15.22 -1.73
CA ALA A 149 -3.19 -16.42 -2.05
C ALA A 149 -3.85 -17.29 -3.14
N ALA A 150 -5.19 -17.35 -3.17
CA ALA A 150 -5.93 -18.11 -4.17
C ALA A 150 -5.77 -17.49 -5.57
N VAL A 151 -5.85 -16.17 -5.69
CA VAL A 151 -5.59 -15.44 -6.94
C VAL A 151 -4.13 -15.59 -7.38
N LYS A 152 -3.18 -15.50 -6.45
CA LYS A 152 -1.76 -15.77 -6.74
C LYS A 152 -1.52 -17.18 -7.28
N ALA A 153 -2.25 -18.18 -6.78
CA ALA A 153 -2.13 -19.56 -7.26
C ALA A 153 -2.63 -19.74 -8.71
N ARG A 154 -3.42 -18.78 -9.21
CA ARG A 154 -3.91 -18.76 -10.60
C ARG A 154 -2.98 -17.99 -11.55
N ALA A 155 -1.99 -17.29 -11.02
CA ALA A 155 -1.12 -16.41 -11.80
C ALA A 155 0.17 -17.11 -12.26
N ASP A 156 0.67 -16.69 -13.42
CA ASP A 156 2.00 -17.06 -13.91
C ASP A 156 3.08 -16.18 -13.26
N TRP A 157 2.74 -14.91 -13.02
CA TRP A 157 3.64 -13.92 -12.42
C TRP A 157 2.96 -13.16 -11.28
N VAL A 158 3.73 -12.90 -10.21
CA VAL A 158 3.34 -11.98 -9.15
C VAL A 158 4.30 -10.79 -9.15
N VAL A 159 3.76 -9.58 -9.22
CA VAL A 159 4.55 -8.33 -9.28
C VAL A 159 4.24 -7.41 -8.10
N THR A 160 5.14 -6.47 -7.84
CA THR A 160 4.88 -5.27 -7.03
C THR A 160 4.91 -4.03 -7.92
N SER A 161 4.44 -2.89 -7.44
CA SER A 161 4.51 -1.62 -8.19
C SER A 161 5.96 -1.24 -8.55
N SER A 162 6.95 -1.73 -7.81
CA SER A 162 8.38 -1.49 -8.06
C SER A 162 8.98 -2.29 -9.23
N ILE A 163 8.38 -3.41 -9.65
CA ILE A 163 8.89 -4.28 -10.75
C ILE A 163 7.87 -4.49 -11.87
N ALA A 164 6.69 -3.89 -11.76
CA ALA A 164 5.58 -4.09 -12.69
C ALA A 164 5.96 -3.74 -14.13
N LEU A 165 6.71 -2.64 -14.32
CA LEU A 165 7.15 -2.19 -15.63
C LEU A 165 8.18 -3.15 -16.22
N ASP A 166 9.25 -3.45 -15.48
CA ASP A 166 10.31 -4.38 -15.90
C ASP A 166 9.75 -5.75 -16.34
N VAL A 167 8.78 -6.29 -15.61
CA VAL A 167 8.14 -7.57 -15.95
C VAL A 167 7.29 -7.46 -17.21
N ALA A 168 6.52 -6.37 -17.37
CA ALA A 168 5.69 -6.18 -18.56
C ALA A 168 6.54 -5.95 -19.82
N GLU A 169 7.62 -5.19 -19.72
CA GLU A 169 8.59 -5.00 -20.81
C GLU A 169 9.24 -6.33 -21.19
N HIS A 170 9.69 -7.11 -20.21
CA HIS A 170 10.25 -8.44 -20.46
C HIS A 170 9.26 -9.36 -21.18
N LEU A 171 7.99 -9.38 -20.77
CA LEU A 171 6.96 -10.19 -21.43
C LEU A 171 6.69 -9.70 -22.86
N ALA A 172 6.62 -8.38 -23.08
CA ALA A 172 6.44 -7.80 -24.41
C ALA A 172 7.60 -8.12 -25.36
N GLU A 173 8.86 -8.05 -24.88
CA GLU A 173 10.05 -8.42 -25.64
C GLU A 173 10.06 -9.91 -26.07
N ASN A 174 9.29 -10.74 -25.37
CA ASN A 174 9.13 -12.17 -25.66
C ASN A 174 7.79 -12.50 -26.36
N ASP A 175 7.17 -11.50 -27.02
CA ASP A 175 5.91 -11.62 -27.77
C ASP A 175 4.74 -12.17 -26.92
N LYS A 176 4.74 -11.90 -25.60
CA LYS A 176 3.68 -12.31 -24.68
C LYS A 176 2.60 -11.23 -24.54
N LYS A 177 1.35 -11.67 -24.55
CA LYS A 177 0.20 -10.84 -24.14
C LYS A 177 -0.04 -11.04 -22.65
N VAL A 178 -0.46 -9.98 -21.98
CA VAL A 178 -0.66 -9.98 -20.53
C VAL A 178 -2.14 -9.88 -20.20
N LEU A 179 -2.57 -10.68 -19.22
CA LEU A 179 -3.76 -10.44 -18.43
C LEU A 179 -3.30 -9.87 -17.09
N TRP A 180 -3.78 -8.69 -16.74
CA TRP A 180 -3.35 -7.93 -15.58
C TRP A 180 -4.46 -7.84 -14.54
N ALA A 181 -4.13 -8.07 -13.27
CA ALA A 181 -5.05 -7.85 -12.16
C ALA A 181 -4.33 -7.43 -10.86
N PRO A 182 -5.04 -6.83 -9.90
CA PRO A 182 -6.44 -6.42 -9.96
C PRO A 182 -6.58 -4.90 -10.18
N ASP A 183 -5.48 -4.13 -10.14
CA ASP A 183 -5.53 -2.68 -10.17
C ASP A 183 -5.49 -2.15 -11.62
N ARG A 184 -6.57 -1.49 -12.03
CA ARG A 184 -6.73 -0.94 -13.36
C ARG A 184 -5.82 0.26 -13.64
N HIS A 185 -5.55 1.10 -12.65
CA HIS A 185 -4.71 2.30 -12.83
C HIS A 185 -3.26 1.90 -13.01
N LEU A 186 -2.77 0.96 -12.18
CA LEU A 186 -1.44 0.40 -12.34
C LEU A 186 -1.34 -0.37 -13.66
N GLY A 187 -2.37 -1.16 -14.02
CA GLY A 187 -2.41 -1.87 -15.31
C GLY A 187 -2.37 -0.93 -16.52
N ASP A 188 -3.13 0.15 -16.48
CA ASP A 188 -3.15 1.18 -17.52
C ASP A 188 -1.84 1.97 -17.59
N TYR A 189 -1.24 2.29 -16.44
CA TYR A 189 0.09 2.89 -16.35
C TYR A 189 1.12 1.99 -17.01
N VAL A 190 1.22 0.73 -16.58
CA VAL A 190 2.18 -0.24 -17.12
C VAL A 190 1.95 -0.45 -18.62
N ARG A 191 0.70 -0.57 -19.08
CA ARG A 191 0.37 -0.70 -20.51
C ARG A 191 0.88 0.49 -21.33
N ARG A 192 0.71 1.72 -20.82
CA ARG A 192 1.14 2.93 -21.52
C ARG A 192 2.66 3.06 -21.56
N GLU A 193 3.33 2.83 -20.43
CA GLU A 193 4.78 3.03 -20.33
C GLU A 193 5.57 1.91 -21.04
N SER A 194 5.14 0.65 -20.96
CA SER A 194 5.82 -0.48 -21.60
C SER A 194 5.43 -0.70 -23.07
N GLY A 195 4.24 -0.25 -23.47
CA GLY A 195 3.66 -0.59 -24.79
C GLY A 195 3.17 -2.04 -24.94
N ALA A 196 3.15 -2.83 -23.85
CA ALA A 196 2.69 -4.22 -23.88
C ALA A 196 1.19 -4.36 -24.19
N ASP A 197 0.76 -5.48 -24.78
CA ASP A 197 -0.66 -5.83 -24.94
C ASP A 197 -1.22 -6.34 -23.60
N ILE A 198 -1.83 -5.43 -22.84
CA ILE A 198 -2.38 -5.71 -21.52
C ILE A 198 -3.92 -5.63 -21.53
N LEU A 199 -4.55 -6.76 -21.20
CA LEU A 199 -5.96 -6.84 -20.84
C LEU A 199 -6.09 -6.70 -19.32
N VAL A 200 -6.90 -5.76 -18.85
CA VAL A 200 -6.90 -5.31 -17.45
C VAL A 200 -8.19 -5.71 -16.73
N TRP A 201 -8.07 -6.26 -15.53
CA TRP A 201 -9.17 -6.45 -14.56
C TRP A 201 -9.61 -5.10 -13.97
N ASP A 202 -10.91 -4.87 -13.87
CA ASP A 202 -11.50 -3.58 -13.46
C ASP A 202 -11.62 -3.44 -11.92
N GLY A 203 -10.49 -3.49 -11.23
CA GLY A 203 -10.39 -3.18 -9.80
C GLY A 203 -9.60 -1.89 -9.53
N ALA A 204 -9.75 -1.30 -8.36
CA ALA A 204 -9.00 -0.08 -7.99
C ALA A 204 -8.75 0.02 -6.47
N CYS A 205 -7.66 0.67 -6.11
CA CYS A 205 -7.40 1.05 -4.73
C CYS A 205 -8.29 2.23 -4.33
N ILE A 206 -9.15 2.05 -3.31
CA ILE A 206 -10.07 3.11 -2.86
C ILE A 206 -9.33 4.35 -2.35
N VAL A 207 -8.15 4.17 -1.74
CA VAL A 207 -7.33 5.27 -1.21
C VAL A 207 -6.79 6.11 -2.36
N HIS A 208 -6.24 5.48 -3.39
CA HIS A 208 -5.64 6.22 -4.49
C HIS A 208 -6.66 6.77 -5.50
N GLU A 209 -7.82 6.13 -5.64
CA GLU A 209 -8.94 6.62 -6.47
C GLU A 209 -9.56 7.93 -5.92
N GLU A 210 -9.40 8.20 -4.61
CA GLU A 210 -9.89 9.44 -3.99
C GLU A 210 -9.12 10.68 -4.44
N PHE A 211 -7.85 10.56 -4.86
CA PHE A 211 -7.08 11.70 -5.33
C PHE A 211 -7.68 12.32 -6.59
N LYS A 212 -7.88 13.64 -6.57
CA LYS A 212 -8.39 14.41 -7.70
C LYS A 212 -7.33 15.41 -8.17
N ALA A 213 -7.03 15.38 -9.47
CA ALA A 213 -6.05 16.25 -10.10
C ALA A 213 -6.26 17.74 -9.76
N LYS A 214 -7.52 18.18 -9.71
CA LYS A 214 -7.87 19.56 -9.31
C LYS A 214 -7.32 19.93 -7.94
N GLY A 215 -7.47 19.07 -6.93
CA GLY A 215 -6.98 19.36 -5.57
C GLY A 215 -5.46 19.48 -5.52
N ILE A 216 -4.74 18.67 -6.31
CA ILE A 216 -3.28 18.75 -6.41
C ILE A 216 -2.85 20.02 -7.15
N LEU A 217 -3.54 20.40 -8.21
CA LEU A 217 -3.29 21.66 -8.94
C LEU A 217 -3.55 22.89 -8.04
N ASP A 218 -4.62 22.87 -7.24
CA ASP A 218 -4.92 23.91 -6.27
C ASP A 218 -3.79 23.99 -5.21
N LEU A 219 -3.23 22.85 -4.77
CA LEU A 219 -2.05 22.84 -3.90
C LEU A 219 -0.78 23.37 -4.58
N LYS A 220 -0.53 23.06 -5.86
CA LYS A 220 0.59 23.65 -6.63
C LYS A 220 0.47 25.16 -6.77
N GLN A 221 -0.74 25.73 -6.80
CA GLN A 221 -0.89 27.19 -6.80
C GLN A 221 -0.42 27.81 -5.48
N VAL A 222 -0.63 27.12 -4.35
CA VAL A 222 -0.17 27.56 -3.02
C VAL A 222 1.32 27.25 -2.80
N HIS A 223 1.80 26.16 -3.39
CA HIS A 223 3.17 25.67 -3.28
C HIS A 223 3.79 25.46 -4.67
N PRO A 224 4.12 26.54 -5.41
CA PRO A 224 4.56 26.45 -6.80
C PRO A 224 5.87 25.70 -7.01
N GLU A 225 6.77 25.74 -6.01
CA GLU A 225 8.07 25.04 -6.04
C GLU A 225 7.97 23.58 -5.56
N ALA A 226 6.79 23.11 -5.16
CA ALA A 226 6.65 21.75 -4.66
C ALA A 226 6.60 20.73 -5.80
N ALA A 227 7.40 19.68 -5.68
CA ALA A 227 7.28 18.51 -6.56
C ALA A 227 6.10 17.63 -6.11
N VAL A 228 5.38 17.07 -7.08
CA VAL A 228 4.27 16.14 -6.85
C VAL A 228 4.80 14.71 -6.95
N LEU A 229 4.67 13.94 -5.87
CA LEU A 229 5.04 12.52 -5.83
C LEU A 229 3.75 11.70 -5.77
N ALA A 230 3.52 10.81 -6.73
CA ALA A 230 2.28 10.03 -6.82
C ALA A 230 2.55 8.52 -6.90
N HIS A 231 1.64 7.73 -6.32
CA HIS A 231 1.66 6.28 -6.49
C HIS A 231 0.97 5.88 -7.82
N PRO A 232 1.47 4.89 -8.58
CA PRO A 232 0.89 4.49 -9.87
C PRO A 232 -0.51 3.85 -9.78
N GLU A 233 -1.01 3.58 -8.57
CA GLU A 233 -2.43 3.21 -8.32
C GLU A 233 -3.38 4.43 -8.43
N SER A 234 -2.84 5.64 -8.63
CA SER A 234 -3.65 6.86 -8.77
C SER A 234 -4.23 6.99 -10.18
N PRO A 235 -5.39 7.66 -10.35
CA PRO A 235 -5.97 7.93 -11.66
C PRO A 235 -5.00 8.64 -12.61
N ALA A 236 -5.11 8.38 -13.92
CA ALA A 236 -4.24 8.97 -14.95
C ALA A 236 -4.11 10.50 -14.84
N SER A 237 -5.22 11.21 -14.57
CA SER A 237 -5.20 12.67 -14.37
C SER A 237 -4.32 13.16 -13.21
N VAL A 238 -4.08 12.32 -12.19
CA VAL A 238 -3.14 12.59 -11.08
C VAL A 238 -1.72 12.24 -11.50
N LEU A 239 -1.53 11.15 -12.25
CA LEU A 239 -0.21 10.75 -12.74
C LEU A 239 0.36 11.77 -13.73
N GLU A 240 -0.46 12.33 -14.61
CA GLU A 240 -0.05 13.34 -15.61
C GLU A 240 0.55 14.63 -15.01
N ILE A 241 0.21 14.94 -13.76
CA ILE A 241 0.70 16.13 -13.04
C ILE A 241 1.81 15.81 -12.03
N ALA A 242 2.18 14.53 -11.90
CA ALA A 242 3.21 14.09 -10.98
C ALA A 242 4.61 14.35 -11.55
N ASP A 243 5.49 14.89 -10.71
CA ASP A 243 6.91 15.07 -11.01
C ASP A 243 7.69 13.74 -10.79
N HIS A 244 7.16 12.84 -9.97
CA HIS A 244 7.63 11.46 -9.83
C HIS A 244 6.47 10.49 -9.60
N ILE A 245 6.48 9.36 -10.32
CA ILE A 245 5.53 8.26 -10.15
C ILE A 245 6.30 7.02 -9.69
N GLY A 246 5.87 6.39 -8.60
CA GLY A 246 6.53 5.18 -8.13
C GLY A 246 5.86 4.52 -6.93
N SER A 247 6.36 3.33 -6.58
CA SER A 247 6.06 2.65 -5.32
C SER A 247 6.38 3.52 -4.10
N THR A 248 5.85 3.17 -2.94
CA THR A 248 6.16 3.87 -1.67
C THR A 248 7.66 4.04 -1.42
N THR A 249 8.46 2.99 -1.67
CA THR A 249 9.92 3.01 -1.54
C THR A 249 10.56 3.99 -2.53
N GLN A 250 10.08 4.04 -3.77
CA GLN A 250 10.55 4.98 -4.80
C GLN A 250 10.14 6.42 -4.48
N ILE A 251 8.94 6.65 -3.94
CA ILE A 251 8.49 7.97 -3.47
C ILE A 251 9.39 8.49 -2.34
N ILE A 252 9.70 7.65 -1.34
CA ILE A 252 10.60 8.03 -0.24
C ILE A 252 11.98 8.40 -0.78
N LYS A 253 12.51 7.59 -1.72
CA LYS A 253 13.78 7.87 -2.38
C LYS A 253 13.76 9.18 -3.16
N ALA A 254 12.72 9.41 -3.96
CA ALA A 254 12.54 10.65 -4.74
C ALA A 254 12.50 11.89 -3.84
N ALA A 255 11.86 11.83 -2.67
CA ALA A 255 11.83 12.94 -1.71
C ALA A 255 13.23 13.31 -1.16
N THR A 256 14.21 12.40 -1.23
CA THR A 256 15.60 12.66 -0.82
C THR A 256 16.53 13.03 -1.97
N GLU A 257 16.15 12.73 -3.21
CA GLU A 257 17.01 12.92 -4.40
C GLU A 257 16.60 14.10 -5.26
N LEU A 258 15.30 14.45 -5.28
CA LEU A 258 14.82 15.61 -6.01
C LEU A 258 15.30 16.91 -5.36
N PRO A 259 15.58 17.96 -6.16
CA PRO A 259 16.12 19.22 -5.65
C PRO A 259 15.10 20.08 -4.90
N ASN A 260 13.83 19.67 -4.83
CA ASN A 260 12.74 20.45 -4.25
C ASN A 260 12.78 20.45 -2.72
N GLU A 261 12.51 21.58 -2.09
CA GLU A 261 12.39 21.68 -0.62
C GLU A 261 11.00 21.28 -0.10
N LYS A 262 10.00 21.24 -0.97
CA LYS A 262 8.61 20.94 -0.64
C LYS A 262 8.07 19.86 -1.57
N PHE A 263 7.23 19.00 -1.02
CA PHE A 263 6.62 17.90 -1.76
C PHE A 263 5.12 17.84 -1.48
N ILE A 264 4.34 17.59 -2.53
CA ILE A 264 2.93 17.20 -2.44
C ILE A 264 2.89 15.69 -2.70
N VAL A 265 2.49 14.92 -1.69
CA VAL A 265 2.53 13.45 -1.75
C VAL A 265 1.10 12.91 -1.91
N ALA A 266 0.83 12.27 -3.06
CA ALA A 266 -0.44 11.64 -3.39
C ALA A 266 -0.36 10.12 -3.17
N THR A 267 -0.39 9.72 -1.90
CA THR A 267 -0.48 8.33 -1.45
C THR A 267 -1.02 8.28 -0.01
N ASP A 268 -1.10 7.10 0.59
CA ASP A 268 -1.58 6.94 1.97
C ASP A 268 -0.74 7.72 3.00
N GLN A 269 -1.43 8.31 3.99
CA GLN A 269 -0.83 9.19 5.01
C GLN A 269 0.24 8.49 5.87
N GLY A 270 0.18 7.18 6.08
CA GLY A 270 1.15 6.50 6.94
C GLY A 270 2.60 6.64 6.46
N ILE A 271 2.81 6.90 5.16
CA ILE A 271 4.15 7.14 4.57
C ILE A 271 4.91 8.30 5.25
N PHE A 272 4.19 9.28 5.80
CA PHE A 272 4.81 10.49 6.34
C PHE A 272 5.78 10.22 7.50
N TYR A 273 5.57 9.14 8.28
CA TYR A 273 6.53 8.74 9.30
C TYR A 273 7.92 8.49 8.71
N LYS A 274 8.01 7.73 7.62
CA LYS A 274 9.30 7.42 6.98
C LYS A 274 9.82 8.58 6.14
N LEU A 275 8.95 9.34 5.49
CA LEU A 275 9.37 10.54 4.76
C LEU A 275 10.05 11.56 5.67
N GLN A 276 9.43 11.92 6.80
CA GLN A 276 10.00 12.88 7.76
C GLN A 276 11.30 12.39 8.38
N LYS A 277 11.51 11.07 8.44
CA LYS A 277 12.75 10.47 8.95
C LYS A 277 13.87 10.48 7.90
N ALA A 278 13.52 10.31 6.63
CA ALA A 278 14.44 10.28 5.50
C ALA A 278 14.81 11.69 4.99
N ALA A 279 13.86 12.63 5.03
CA ALA A 279 13.99 14.03 4.63
C ALA A 279 13.39 14.94 5.73
N PRO A 280 14.16 15.21 6.81
CA PRO A 280 13.70 15.97 7.98
C PRO A 280 13.57 17.49 7.76
#